data_AF-A0A101NLE1-F1
#
_entry.id   AF-A0A101NLE1-F1
#
_cell.length_a   1.000
_cell.length_b   1.000
_cell.length_c   1.000
_cell.angle_alpha   90.00
_cell.angle_beta   90.00
_cell.angle_gamma   90.00
#
_symmetry.space_group_name_H-M   'P 1'
#
loop_
_entity.id
_entity.type
_entity.pdbx_description
1 polymer ?
#
loop_
_entity_poly.entity_id
_entity_poly.type
_entity_poly.pdbx_seq_one_letter_code
_entity_poly.pdbx_strand_id
1 'polypeptide(L)'
;MEPEQIAELRTMYIFTPSNGQSWGLTYEGLESLLRERNPDEFIRIDDGSDGPVSGSSMHFGITLDDEQMEGMALLSPEGVSVKDCTAQSAARFVLWLRNHVVPSGLAVMFNTEWGLEADIPDAPVPHATRPRIAAAFMEHLVGTGDLD
;
A
#
# COMPACT_ATOMS: atom_id res chain seq x y z
N MET A 1 5.02 -13.38 -19.18
CA MET A 1 6.02 -12.34 -18.86
C MET A 1 7.15 -12.97 -18.07
N GLU A 2 8.41 -12.61 -18.35
CA GLU A 2 9.58 -13.19 -17.65
C GLU A 2 9.69 -12.64 -16.21
N PRO A 3 10.26 -13.40 -15.25
CA PRO A 3 10.36 -12.97 -13.85
C PRO A 3 11.08 -11.63 -13.64
N GLU A 4 12.10 -11.36 -14.46
CA GLU A 4 12.86 -10.11 -14.41
C GLU A 4 12.01 -8.91 -14.84
N GLN A 5 11.12 -9.10 -15.82
CA GLN A 5 10.20 -8.06 -16.25
C GLN A 5 9.14 -7.77 -15.18
N ILE A 6 8.60 -8.82 -14.55
CA ILE A 6 7.61 -8.68 -13.47
C ILE A 6 8.20 -7.94 -12.26
N ALA A 7 9.47 -8.22 -11.93
CA ALA A 7 10.15 -7.56 -10.83
C ALA A 7 10.28 -6.04 -11.01
N GLU A 8 10.40 -5.58 -12.26
CA GLU A 8 10.52 -4.17 -12.64
C GLU A 8 9.16 -3.49 -12.89
N LEU A 9 8.05 -4.24 -12.89
CA LEU A 9 6.72 -3.65 -13.05
C LEU A 9 6.43 -2.69 -11.89
N ARG A 10 6.00 -1.49 -12.27
CA ARG A 10 5.57 -0.46 -11.33
C ARG A 10 4.07 -0.31 -11.43
N THR A 11 3.41 -0.38 -10.27
CA THR A 11 1.95 -0.23 -10.17
C THR A 11 1.61 0.33 -8.79
N MET A 12 0.32 0.58 -8.54
CA MET A 12 -0.17 0.87 -7.20
C MET A 12 -0.36 -0.42 -6.42
N TYR A 13 0.15 -0.45 -5.19
CA TYR A 13 -0.13 -1.49 -4.20
C TYR A 13 -1.04 -0.93 -3.14
N ILE A 14 -2.12 -1.64 -2.84
CA ILE A 14 -3.17 -1.23 -1.91
C ILE A 14 -3.16 -2.20 -0.75
N PHE A 15 -3.15 -1.69 0.48
CA PHE A 15 -3.13 -2.46 1.71
C PHE A 15 -4.34 -2.12 2.57
N THR A 16 -5.05 -3.15 3.01
CA THR A 16 -6.31 -3.03 3.74
C THR A 16 -6.34 -3.95 4.95
N PRO A 17 -7.14 -3.63 5.99
CA PRO A 17 -7.46 -4.60 7.03
C PRO A 17 -8.23 -5.79 6.43
N SER A 18 -8.19 -6.94 7.10
CA SER A 18 -9.08 -8.04 6.74
C SER A 18 -10.55 -7.64 6.90
N ASN A 19 -11.43 -8.26 6.12
CA ASN A 19 -12.86 -7.91 6.11
C ASN A 19 -13.47 -7.91 7.53
N GLY A 20 -14.16 -6.82 7.86
CA GLY A 20 -14.77 -6.59 9.18
C GLY A 20 -13.79 -6.19 10.29
N GLN A 21 -12.50 -6.02 9.99
CA GLN A 21 -11.50 -5.47 10.90
C GLN A 21 -11.19 -4.00 10.55
N SER A 22 -10.54 -3.32 11.48
CA SER A 22 -10.04 -1.96 11.33
C SER A 22 -8.67 -1.87 11.98
N TRP A 23 -7.76 -1.08 11.40
CA TRP A 23 -6.49 -0.74 12.05
C TRP A 23 -6.62 0.44 13.01
N GLY A 24 -7.76 1.14 12.99
CA GLY A 24 -7.96 2.39 13.72
C GLY A 24 -7.15 3.54 13.10
N LEU A 25 -6.94 3.50 11.78
CA LEU A 25 -6.21 4.53 11.06
C LEU A 25 -6.84 5.91 11.30
N THR A 26 -5.98 6.89 11.53
CA THR A 26 -6.32 8.32 11.56
C THR A 26 -5.28 9.07 10.75
N TYR A 27 -5.65 10.19 10.14
CA TYR A 27 -4.69 10.99 9.38
C TYR A 27 -3.64 11.61 10.30
N GLU A 28 -4.02 12.07 11.48
CA GLU A 28 -3.11 12.61 12.48
C GLU A 28 -2.13 11.55 12.98
N GLY A 29 -2.61 10.31 13.20
CA GLY A 29 -1.76 9.20 13.60
C GLY A 29 -0.76 8.82 12.52
N LEU A 30 -1.21 8.69 11.27
CA LEU A 30 -0.34 8.38 10.14
C LEU A 30 0.67 9.50 9.87
N GLU A 31 0.25 10.76 9.90
CA GLU A 31 1.14 11.93 9.79
C GLU A 31 2.22 11.90 10.86
N SER A 32 1.85 11.65 12.11
CA SER A 32 2.81 11.59 13.22
C SER A 32 3.88 10.54 12.95
N LEU A 33 3.50 9.33 12.54
CA LEU A 33 4.43 8.25 12.24
C LEU A 33 5.34 8.55 11.03
N LEU A 34 4.82 9.22 10.01
CA LEU A 34 5.60 9.65 8.84
C LEU A 34 6.62 10.73 9.24
N ARG A 35 6.21 11.74 10.00
CA ARG A 35 7.08 12.84 10.45
C ARG A 35 8.12 12.39 11.47
N GLU A 36 7.80 11.45 12.35
CA GLU A 36 8.77 10.82 13.26
C GLU A 36 9.93 10.18 12.49
N ARG A 37 9.63 9.62 11.31
CA ARG A 37 10.64 9.04 10.43
C ARG A 37 11.44 10.11 9.70
N ASN A 38 10.76 11.05 9.07
CA ASN A 38 11.37 12.14 8.32
C ASN A 38 10.45 13.38 8.38
N PRO A 39 10.89 14.48 9.04
CA PRO A 39 10.05 15.65 9.25
C PRO A 39 9.70 16.41 7.97
N ASP A 40 10.44 16.16 6.89
CA ASP A 40 10.30 16.82 5.59
C ASP A 40 9.43 16.01 4.62
N GLU A 41 8.82 14.90 5.04
CA GLU A 41 7.90 14.14 4.19
C GLU A 41 6.70 15.00 3.79
N PHE A 42 6.35 14.91 2.51
CA PHE A 42 5.18 15.56 1.97
C PHE A 42 3.91 14.99 2.63
N ILE A 43 3.01 15.85 3.08
CA ILE A 43 1.68 15.46 3.59
C ILE A 43 0.65 16.48 3.09
N ARG A 44 -0.46 15.98 2.55
CA ARG A 44 -1.64 16.77 2.18
C ARG A 44 -2.90 15.99 2.51
N ILE A 45 -3.78 16.59 3.28
CA ILE A 45 -5.14 16.06 3.52
C ILE A 45 -6.10 16.81 2.61
N ASP A 46 -6.89 16.06 1.86
CA ASP A 46 -7.97 16.56 1.02
C ASP A 46 -9.29 16.15 1.69
N ASP A 47 -10.19 17.10 1.95
CA ASP A 47 -11.47 16.82 2.60
C ASP A 47 -12.52 16.28 1.60
N GLY A 48 -12.17 16.19 0.32
CA GLY A 48 -13.03 15.69 -0.74
C GLY A 48 -14.19 16.63 -1.07
N SER A 49 -14.09 17.92 -0.70
CA SER A 49 -15.15 18.91 -0.97
C SER A 49 -15.27 19.28 -2.44
N ASP A 50 -14.19 19.14 -3.20
CA ASP A 50 -14.04 19.73 -4.54
C ASP A 50 -13.98 18.69 -5.69
N GLY A 51 -14.32 17.42 -5.43
CA GLY A 51 -14.23 16.31 -6.41
C GLY A 51 -15.51 15.47 -6.55
N PRO A 52 -15.63 14.66 -7.63
CA PRO A 52 -16.77 13.77 -7.86
C PRO A 52 -16.79 12.55 -6.92
N VAL A 53 -15.70 12.28 -6.20
CA VAL A 53 -15.57 11.21 -5.21
C VAL A 53 -15.74 11.82 -3.83
N SER A 54 -16.79 11.43 -3.12
CA SER A 54 -17.05 11.89 -1.75
C SER A 54 -16.15 11.15 -0.76
N GLY A 55 -15.42 11.89 0.07
CA GLY A 55 -14.65 11.33 1.18
C GLY A 55 -13.29 11.98 1.32
N SER A 56 -12.89 12.24 2.55
CA SER A 56 -11.56 12.77 2.83
C SER A 56 -10.49 11.74 2.49
N SER A 57 -9.34 12.17 1.97
CA SER A 57 -8.15 11.36 1.69
C SER A 57 -6.90 12.07 2.20
N MET A 58 -5.85 11.30 2.52
CA MET A 58 -4.53 11.86 2.83
C MET A 58 -3.54 11.37 1.78
N HIS A 59 -2.88 12.30 1.10
CA HIS A 59 -1.72 12.05 0.25
C HIS A 59 -0.44 12.27 1.05
N PHE A 60 0.55 11.41 0.86
CA PHE A 60 1.81 11.52 1.57
C PHE A 60 3.01 11.05 0.74
N GLY A 61 4.20 11.53 1.10
CA GLY A 61 5.47 10.95 0.72
C GLY A 61 5.97 9.99 1.80
N ILE A 62 6.73 8.97 1.39
CA ILE A 62 7.53 8.17 2.31
C ILE A 62 8.83 7.72 1.62
N THR A 63 9.95 7.95 2.29
CA THR A 63 11.26 7.47 1.83
C THR A 63 11.67 6.21 2.60
N LEU A 64 11.95 5.10 1.92
CA LEU A 64 12.44 3.83 2.52
C LEU A 64 13.64 3.29 1.73
N ASP A 65 14.75 3.00 2.40
CA ASP A 65 16.02 2.56 1.77
C ASP A 65 16.42 3.43 0.55
N ASP A 66 16.40 4.75 0.72
CA ASP A 66 16.70 5.77 -0.31
C ASP A 66 15.72 5.84 -1.51
N GLU A 67 14.62 5.07 -1.46
CA GLU A 67 13.55 5.14 -2.45
C GLU A 67 12.37 5.96 -1.91
N GLN A 68 12.06 7.06 -2.59
CA GLN A 68 10.88 7.87 -2.31
C GLN A 68 9.66 7.29 -3.02
N MET A 69 8.57 7.11 -2.28
CA MET A 69 7.27 6.70 -2.80
C MET A 69 6.22 7.73 -2.44
N GLU A 70 5.22 7.86 -3.29
CA GLU A 70 3.98 8.57 -2.97
C GLU A 70 2.91 7.57 -2.55
N GLY A 71 2.14 7.93 -1.53
CA GLY A 71 1.06 7.12 -1.02
C GLY A 71 -0.22 7.91 -0.80
N MET A 72 -1.28 7.14 -0.56
CA MET A 72 -2.60 7.66 -0.25
C MET A 72 -3.21 6.83 0.87
N ALA A 73 -3.90 7.47 1.80
CA ALA A 73 -4.65 6.82 2.86
C ALA A 73 -6.12 7.24 2.79
N LEU A 74 -6.99 6.28 3.04
CA LEU A 74 -8.44 6.46 3.17
C LEU A 74 -8.89 5.92 4.52
N LEU A 75 -9.86 6.60 5.14
CA LEU A 75 -10.51 6.12 6.37
C LEU A 75 -11.74 5.25 6.08
N SER A 76 -12.32 5.36 4.88
CA SER A 76 -13.49 4.58 4.47
C SER A 76 -13.56 4.41 2.95
N PRO A 77 -13.39 3.19 2.40
CA PRO A 77 -12.90 2.01 3.12
C PRO A 77 -11.49 2.27 3.68
N GLU A 78 -11.20 1.73 4.86
CA GLU A 78 -9.92 1.93 5.52
C GLU A 78 -8.80 1.25 4.73
N GLY A 79 -7.72 1.97 4.44
CA GLY A 79 -6.57 1.41 3.76
C GLY A 79 -5.52 2.44 3.40
N VAL A 80 -4.36 1.93 2.99
CA VAL A 80 -3.22 2.73 2.54
C VAL A 80 -2.69 2.15 1.24
N SER A 81 -2.38 2.99 0.26
CA SER A 81 -1.72 2.59 -0.97
C SER A 81 -0.40 3.33 -1.17
N VAL A 82 0.52 2.70 -1.90
CA VAL A 82 1.71 3.35 -2.48
C VAL A 82 1.68 3.18 -3.99
N LYS A 83 2.03 4.26 -4.70
CA LYS A 83 1.90 4.39 -6.14
C LYS A 83 3.24 4.18 -6.84
N ASP A 84 3.15 3.81 -8.12
CA ASP A 84 4.28 3.72 -9.04
C ASP A 84 5.52 3.05 -8.38
N CYS A 85 5.33 1.87 -7.79
CA CYS A 85 6.39 1.18 -7.08
C CYS A 85 6.48 -0.29 -7.47
N THR A 86 7.66 -0.88 -7.31
CA THR A 86 7.89 -2.29 -7.62
C THR A 86 7.41 -3.20 -6.50
N ALA A 87 7.30 -4.50 -6.76
CA ALA A 87 7.03 -5.50 -5.72
C ALA A 87 8.05 -5.43 -4.55
N GLN A 88 9.30 -5.09 -4.83
CA GLN A 88 10.33 -4.94 -3.80
C GLN A 88 10.08 -3.71 -2.92
N SER A 89 9.75 -2.58 -3.52
CA SER A 89 9.45 -1.32 -2.84
C SER A 89 8.19 -1.46 -1.98
N ALA A 90 7.13 -2.05 -2.53
CA ALA A 90 5.90 -2.37 -1.82
C ALA A 90 6.15 -3.33 -0.64
N ALA A 91 7.01 -4.34 -0.82
CA ALA A 91 7.37 -5.27 0.26
C ALA A 91 8.12 -4.58 1.41
N ARG A 92 8.90 -3.52 1.13
CA ARG A 92 9.50 -2.67 2.18
C ARG A 92 8.44 -1.86 2.88
N PHE A 93 7.56 -1.22 2.11
CA PHE A 93 6.49 -0.39 2.65
C PHE A 93 5.57 -1.18 3.59
N VAL A 94 5.13 -2.37 3.18
CA VAL A 94 4.21 -3.16 4.00
C VAL A 94 4.84 -3.66 5.31
N LEU A 95 6.17 -3.84 5.34
CA LEU A 95 6.89 -4.15 6.58
C LEU A 95 6.94 -2.93 7.50
N TRP A 96 7.17 -1.73 6.97
CA TRP A 96 7.04 -0.50 7.76
C TRP A 96 5.62 -0.32 8.31
N LEU A 97 4.61 -0.49 7.44
CA LEU A 97 3.20 -0.39 7.79
C LEU A 97 2.83 -1.34 8.94
N ARG A 98 3.25 -2.61 8.85
CA ARG A 98 3.02 -3.61 9.90
C ARG A 98 3.65 -3.28 11.24
N ASN A 99 4.82 -2.67 11.22
CA ASN A 99 5.59 -2.41 12.44
C ASN A 99 5.15 -1.14 13.17
N HIS A 100 4.49 -0.20 12.48
CA HIS A 100 4.20 1.13 13.01
C HIS A 100 2.71 1.51 12.99
N VAL A 101 1.96 1.04 11.99
CA VAL A 101 0.57 1.44 11.76
C VAL A 101 -0.40 0.33 12.17
N VAL A 102 -0.13 -0.90 11.76
CA VAL A 102 -1.06 -2.02 11.95
C VAL A 102 -1.00 -2.51 13.41
N PRO A 103 -2.15 -2.57 14.12
CA PRO A 103 -2.19 -3.13 15.47
C PRO A 103 -1.67 -4.57 15.52
N SER A 104 -0.97 -4.90 16.61
CA SER A 104 -0.38 -6.22 16.79
C SER A 104 -1.42 -7.35 16.68
N GLY A 105 -1.10 -8.38 15.90
CA GLY A 105 -1.97 -9.53 15.68
C GLY A 105 -3.03 -9.36 14.59
N LEU A 106 -3.17 -8.16 14.00
CA LEU A 106 -4.04 -7.96 12.83
C LEU A 106 -3.33 -8.31 11.53
N ALA A 107 -4.10 -8.87 10.60
CA ALA A 107 -3.62 -9.19 9.28
C ALA A 107 -3.62 -7.96 8.36
N VAL A 108 -2.78 -8.03 7.34
CA VAL A 108 -2.73 -7.05 6.25
C VAL A 108 -3.11 -7.80 4.99
N MET A 109 -4.17 -7.35 4.34
CA MET A 109 -4.54 -7.78 2.99
C MET A 109 -3.88 -6.83 1.98
N PHE A 110 -3.69 -7.30 0.76
CA PHE A 110 -3.21 -6.47 -0.32
C PHE A 110 -3.89 -6.79 -1.65
N ASN A 111 -3.88 -5.80 -2.52
CA ASN A 111 -4.18 -5.93 -3.94
C ASN A 111 -3.31 -4.96 -4.73
N THR A 112 -3.41 -4.99 -6.05
CA THR A 112 -2.78 -4.03 -6.95
C THR A 112 -3.86 -3.33 -7.78
N GLU A 113 -3.53 -2.19 -8.39
CA GLU A 113 -4.45 -1.51 -9.33
C GLU A 113 -4.94 -2.48 -10.41
N TRP A 114 -4.03 -3.20 -11.06
CA TRP A 114 -4.38 -4.20 -12.07
C TRP A 114 -5.18 -5.38 -11.51
N GLY A 115 -4.95 -5.75 -10.26
CA GLY A 115 -5.71 -6.83 -9.61
C GLY A 115 -7.16 -6.42 -9.37
N LEU A 116 -7.39 -5.17 -8.97
CA LEU A 116 -8.73 -4.61 -8.86
C LEU A 116 -9.41 -4.48 -10.23
N GLU A 117 -8.69 -4.02 -11.26
CA GLU A 117 -9.21 -3.93 -12.63
C GLU A 117 -9.60 -5.29 -13.21
N ALA A 118 -8.87 -6.35 -12.83
CA ALA A 118 -9.13 -7.73 -13.23
C ALA A 118 -10.11 -8.48 -12.30
N ASP A 119 -10.80 -7.78 -11.38
CA ASP A 119 -11.71 -8.35 -10.39
C ASP A 119 -11.08 -9.49 -9.53
N ILE A 120 -9.77 -9.42 -9.30
CA ILE A 120 -9.04 -10.38 -8.47
C ILE A 120 -9.26 -10.01 -6.99
N PRO A 121 -9.62 -10.99 -6.14
CA PRO A 121 -9.83 -10.73 -4.72
C PRO A 121 -8.53 -10.36 -4.01
N ASP A 122 -8.66 -9.62 -2.91
CA ASP A 122 -7.53 -9.28 -2.04
C ASP A 122 -6.84 -10.54 -1.51
N ALA A 123 -5.51 -10.52 -1.52
CA ALA A 123 -4.67 -11.60 -1.01
C ALA A 123 -4.07 -11.22 0.35
N PRO A 124 -3.83 -12.19 1.26
CA PRO A 124 -3.15 -11.89 2.51
C PRO A 124 -1.66 -11.62 2.25
N VAL A 125 -1.10 -10.57 2.84
CA VAL A 125 0.34 -10.36 2.84
C VAL A 125 0.96 -11.47 3.71
N PRO A 126 1.95 -12.25 3.24
CA PRO A 126 2.51 -13.33 4.04
C PRO A 126 3.30 -12.79 5.24
N HIS A 127 3.24 -13.46 6.39
CA HIS A 127 4.10 -13.16 7.53
C HIS A 127 5.49 -13.76 7.32
N ALA A 128 6.28 -13.14 6.43
CA ALA A 128 7.54 -13.66 5.96
C ALA A 128 8.61 -12.57 5.80
N THR A 129 9.81 -12.97 5.40
CA THR A 129 10.91 -12.04 5.07
C THR A 129 10.56 -11.20 3.83
N ARG A 130 11.18 -10.02 3.70
CA ARG A 130 10.98 -9.11 2.56
C ARG A 130 11.02 -9.81 1.18
N PRO A 131 12.02 -10.66 0.85
CA PRO A 131 12.05 -11.33 -0.45
C PRO A 131 10.86 -12.27 -0.69
N ARG A 132 10.34 -12.90 0.37
CA ARG A 132 9.17 -13.79 0.26
C ARG A 132 7.88 -13.00 0.11
N ILE A 133 7.76 -11.82 0.73
CA ILE A 133 6.65 -10.90 0.50
C ILE A 133 6.66 -10.41 -0.95
N ALA A 134 7.82 -9.95 -1.44
CA ALA A 134 7.95 -9.52 -2.83
C ALA A 134 7.61 -10.64 -3.83
N ALA A 135 8.00 -11.89 -3.54
CA ALA A 135 7.62 -13.03 -4.36
C ALA A 135 6.10 -13.24 -4.43
N ALA A 136 5.39 -13.12 -3.31
CA ALA A 136 3.92 -13.20 -3.29
C ALA A 136 3.27 -12.06 -4.08
N PHE A 137 3.84 -10.86 -4.03
CA PHE A 137 3.37 -9.71 -4.82
C PHE A 137 3.56 -9.95 -6.32
N MET A 138 4.71 -10.48 -6.73
CA MET A 138 4.95 -10.83 -8.13
C MET A 138 4.04 -11.97 -8.61
N GLU A 139 3.74 -12.95 -7.76
CA GLU A 139 2.78 -14.02 -8.07
C GLU A 139 1.37 -13.45 -8.30
N HIS A 140 0.95 -12.47 -7.48
CA HIS A 140 -0.31 -11.75 -7.67
C HIS A 140 -0.35 -11.01 -9.01
N LEU A 141 0.75 -10.33 -9.39
CA LEU A 141 0.89 -9.66 -10.70
C LEU A 141 0.82 -10.62 -11.88
N VAL A 142 1.35 -11.84 -11.75
CA VAL A 142 1.18 -12.88 -12.78
C VAL A 142 -0.29 -13.26 -12.91
N GLY A 143 -1.02 -13.30 -11.79
CA GLY A 143 -2.45 -13.57 -11.76
C GLY A 143 -3.31 -12.51 -12.46
N THR A 144 -2.82 -11.27 -12.58
CA THR A 144 -3.53 -10.18 -13.28
C THR A 144 -3.38 -10.24 -14.81
N GLY A 145 -2.79 -11.33 -15.32
CA GLY A 145 -2.27 -11.52 -16.67
C GLY A 145 -3.29 -11.66 -17.81
N ASP A 146 -4.12 -10.63 -18.01
CA ASP A 146 -4.51 -10.15 -19.35
C ASP A 146 -3.83 -8.80 -19.65
N LEU A 147 -2.61 -8.58 -19.13
CA LEU A 147 -1.76 -7.44 -19.49
C LEU A 147 -0.95 -7.80 -20.76
N ASP A 148 -1.65 -7.92 -21.88
CA ASP A 148 -1.08 -8.04 -23.24
C ASP A 148 -0.92 -6.65 -23.88
#